data_AF-A0A5M6D8N6-F1
#
_entry.id   AF-A0A5M6D8N6-F1
#
_cell.length_a   1.000
_cell.length_b   1.000
_cell.length_c   1.000
_cell.angle_alpha   90.00
_cell.angle_beta   90.00
_cell.angle_gamma   90.00
#
_symmetry.space_group_name_H-M   'P 1'
#
loop_
_entity.id
_entity.type
_entity.pdbx_description
1 polymer ?
#
loop_
_entity_poly.entity_id
_entity_poly.type
_entity_poly.pdbx_seq_one_letter_code
_entity_poly.pdbx_strand_id
1 'polypeptide(L)'
;MLRRILIALLVVLVSPHGVSLRGEQPGEKSLSELRLLYVGSERAEDYVSFLEDKVGQIESVDRSSFNPKSADQFDVILLDWPQSSAARETRTQESPLGPRDQWSRPTVLLGSAGLNLAVAWEIHGGSGCTCMDPLAYGFTDHEIFEQPYAIDRNAMIQIPTPEAFEDDLDDPTIKVLPLVNNYKANWRSGWCTYSSQFEKHPDVEFFCGGVNHKTPTAAGLWRQGNLLHFGFQQSPAEMNDHGQHLLLNSIAYISRFSQDRPIVVRPSVFAGKPVTRFRSTPASWLARGGIRVDWVEKMFDEPTGEELKSIESIDDRIQWCKQNQRFFFPSDGHLMGIDQDLKAIDVGFDDPDFFQIVLADLSGTSAEAKSRAARLLKRYVPCGPGPDATADQWNRWYDDHQPYLFAVDTGKYRWYIDELARQRKTPSENLRGPLRADQD
;
A
#
# COMPACT_ATOMS: atom_id res chain seq x y z
N MET A 1 28.55 18.63 55.79
CA MET A 1 28.67 18.57 54.32
C MET A 1 28.44 17.12 53.88
N LEU A 2 27.22 16.77 53.46
CA LEU A 2 26.95 15.54 52.71
C LEU A 2 25.60 15.71 52.03
N ARG A 3 25.62 16.01 50.73
CA ARG A 3 24.44 16.09 49.86
C ARG A 3 23.98 14.65 49.56
N ARG A 4 22.75 14.31 49.91
CA ARG A 4 22.08 13.08 49.46
C ARG A 4 21.52 13.31 48.06
N ILE A 5 21.98 12.51 47.11
CA ILE A 5 21.43 12.42 45.74
C ILE A 5 20.23 11.47 45.82
N LEU A 6 19.05 11.96 45.44
CA LEU A 6 17.84 11.16 45.29
C LEU A 6 17.82 10.63 43.85
N ILE A 7 18.03 9.33 43.67
CA ILE A 7 17.80 8.63 42.40
C ILE A 7 16.32 8.23 42.40
N ALA A 8 15.53 8.82 41.50
CA ALA A 8 14.16 8.39 41.26
C ALA A 8 14.19 7.12 40.40
N LEU A 9 13.88 5.97 41.02
CA LEU A 9 13.54 4.74 40.30
C LEU A 9 12.15 4.92 39.68
N LEU A 10 12.08 4.99 38.35
CA LEU A 10 10.82 4.88 37.62
C LEU A 10 10.43 3.39 37.58
N VAL A 11 9.58 2.97 38.51
CA VAL A 11 8.96 1.64 38.49
C VAL A 11 7.81 1.68 37.49
N VAL A 12 7.98 1.05 36.33
CA VAL A 12 6.90 0.75 35.40
C VAL A 12 6.07 -0.39 36.01
N LEU A 13 4.93 -0.06 36.61
CA LEU A 13 3.92 -1.04 37.00
C LEU A 13 3.17 -1.51 35.75
N VAL A 14 3.52 -2.70 35.26
CA VAL A 14 2.73 -3.43 34.26
C VAL A 14 1.54 -4.07 35.00
N SER A 15 0.33 -3.56 34.76
CA SER A 15 -0.91 -4.16 35.26
C SER A 15 -1.33 -5.33 34.36
N PRO A 16 -1.78 -6.48 34.88
CA PRO A 16 -2.08 -7.67 34.08
C PRO A 16 -3.49 -7.70 33.46
N HIS A 17 -4.13 -6.55 33.28
CA HIS A 17 -5.41 -6.44 32.58
C HIS A 17 -5.30 -5.33 31.54
N GLY A 18 -4.86 -5.69 30.34
CA GLY A 18 -4.67 -4.78 29.21
C GLY A 18 -6.00 -4.33 28.63
N VAL A 19 -6.59 -3.28 29.21
CA VAL A 19 -7.41 -2.33 28.46
C VAL A 19 -6.63 -1.02 28.47
N SER A 20 -5.90 -0.78 27.38
CA SER A 20 -5.33 0.55 27.13
C SER A 20 -6.47 1.46 26.71
N LEU A 21 -7.15 2.08 27.67
CA LEU A 21 -7.96 3.27 27.41
C LEU A 21 -7.00 4.40 27.03
N ARG A 22 -6.62 4.48 25.75
CA ARG A 22 -6.15 5.76 25.20
C ARG A 22 -7.39 6.65 25.17
N GLY A 23 -7.48 7.56 26.14
CA GLY A 23 -8.40 8.69 26.04
C GLY A 23 -8.14 9.45 24.74
N GLU A 24 -9.19 10.07 24.21
CA GLU A 24 -9.16 10.99 23.06
C GLU A 24 -7.86 11.80 23.08
N GLN A 25 -7.05 11.64 22.03
CA GLN A 25 -5.89 12.50 21.86
C GLN A 25 -6.42 13.93 21.66
N PRO A 26 -5.86 14.93 22.36
CA PRO A 26 -6.18 16.33 22.06
C PRO A 26 -6.05 16.56 20.54
N GLY A 27 -7.05 17.21 19.93
CA GLY A 27 -7.07 17.55 18.51
C GLY A 27 -7.81 16.58 17.57
N GLU A 28 -8.12 15.35 18.00
CA GLU A 28 -8.83 14.37 17.16
C GLU A 28 -10.33 14.66 17.10
N LYS A 29 -10.85 14.95 15.89
CA LYS A 29 -12.30 15.14 15.68
C LYS A 29 -13.03 13.83 15.86
N SER A 30 -14.07 13.85 16.68
CA SER A 30 -15.04 12.75 16.76
C SER A 30 -15.80 12.62 15.43
N LEU A 31 -16.36 11.43 15.18
CA LEU A 31 -17.14 11.16 13.96
C LEU A 31 -18.26 12.21 13.74
N SER A 32 -18.94 12.64 14.80
CA SER A 32 -20.00 13.65 14.81
C SER A 32 -19.53 15.07 14.48
N GLU A 33 -18.22 15.32 14.42
CA GLU A 33 -17.63 16.63 14.07
C GLU A 33 -17.07 16.65 12.65
N LEU A 34 -17.00 15.49 11.98
CA LEU A 34 -16.44 15.39 10.64
C LEU A 34 -17.38 15.97 9.60
N ARG A 35 -16.80 16.76 8.69
CA ARG A 35 -17.45 17.20 7.46
C ARG A 35 -17.02 16.29 6.32
N LEU A 36 -17.98 15.61 5.72
CA LEU A 36 -17.76 14.62 4.68
C LEU A 36 -18.26 15.10 3.33
N LEU A 37 -17.55 14.74 2.27
CA LEU A 37 -18.04 14.86 0.90
C LEU A 37 -18.04 13.49 0.23
N TYR A 38 -19.22 13.04 -0.17
CA TYR A 38 -19.37 11.89 -1.05
C TYR A 38 -19.22 12.31 -2.52
N VAL A 39 -18.32 11.66 -3.24
CA VAL A 39 -18.05 11.90 -4.66
C VAL A 39 -18.42 10.65 -5.45
N GLY A 40 -19.58 10.66 -6.08
CA GLY A 40 -20.15 9.51 -6.78
C GLY A 40 -21.61 9.76 -7.17
N SER A 41 -22.20 8.83 -7.91
CA SER A 41 -23.59 8.97 -8.39
C SER A 41 -24.50 7.86 -7.90
N GLU A 42 -24.18 6.60 -8.21
CA GLU A 42 -25.10 5.46 -8.05
C GLU A 42 -25.59 5.22 -6.61
N ARG A 43 -24.76 5.46 -5.59
CA ARG A 43 -25.07 5.21 -4.18
C ARG A 43 -25.22 6.47 -3.33
N ALA A 44 -25.30 7.66 -3.95
CA ALA A 44 -25.25 8.93 -3.21
C ALA A 44 -26.32 9.03 -2.11
N GLU A 45 -27.58 8.70 -2.43
CA GLU A 45 -28.70 8.77 -1.49
C GLU A 45 -28.51 7.82 -0.29
N ASP A 46 -28.03 6.59 -0.53
CA ASP A 46 -27.76 5.61 0.52
C ASP A 46 -26.70 6.12 1.51
N TYR A 47 -25.63 6.76 1.01
CA TYR A 47 -24.57 7.30 1.87
C TYR A 47 -25.01 8.56 2.62
N VAL A 48 -25.71 9.49 1.96
CA VAL A 48 -26.20 10.70 2.60
C VAL A 48 -27.17 10.36 3.73
N SER A 49 -28.21 9.55 3.44
CA SER A 49 -29.21 9.13 4.43
C SER A 49 -28.59 8.34 5.58
N PHE A 50 -27.56 7.54 5.30
CA PHE A 50 -26.87 6.79 6.35
C PHE A 50 -26.02 7.68 7.26
N LEU A 51 -25.37 8.72 6.72
CA LEU A 51 -24.39 9.53 7.44
C LEU A 51 -24.97 10.79 8.08
N GLU A 52 -26.11 11.31 7.62
CA GLU A 52 -26.65 12.62 8.03
C GLU A 52 -26.79 12.80 9.56
N ASP A 53 -27.16 11.76 10.28
CA ASP A 53 -27.31 11.79 11.75
C ASP A 53 -26.07 11.31 12.50
N LYS A 54 -25.00 10.92 11.79
CA LYS A 54 -23.79 10.32 12.38
C LYS A 54 -22.57 11.24 12.31
N VAL A 55 -22.58 12.23 11.41
CA VAL A 55 -21.46 13.14 11.17
C VAL A 55 -21.89 14.60 11.26
N GLY A 56 -20.94 15.52 11.37
CA GLY A 56 -21.26 16.94 11.52
C GLY A 56 -21.85 17.56 10.25
N GLN A 57 -21.40 17.08 9.08
CA GLN A 57 -21.93 17.48 7.78
C GLN A 57 -21.66 16.39 6.76
N ILE A 58 -22.60 16.12 5.87
CA ILE A 58 -22.40 15.29 4.68
C ILE A 58 -22.98 16.02 3.46
N GLU A 59 -22.17 16.15 2.42
CA GLU A 59 -22.60 16.59 1.10
C GLU A 59 -22.32 15.51 0.06
N SER A 60 -23.00 15.57 -1.08
CA SER A 60 -22.76 14.68 -2.22
C SER A 60 -22.61 15.47 -3.52
N VAL A 61 -21.69 15.03 -4.37
CA VAL A 61 -21.48 15.60 -5.70
C VAL A 61 -21.23 14.50 -6.72
N ASP A 62 -21.77 14.67 -7.93
CA ASP A 62 -21.49 13.75 -9.03
C ASP A 62 -20.01 13.86 -9.42
N ARG A 63 -19.36 12.70 -9.56
CA ARG A 63 -17.94 12.57 -9.89
C ARG A 63 -17.54 13.33 -11.17
N SER A 64 -18.41 13.43 -12.16
CA SER A 64 -18.14 14.15 -13.42
C SER A 64 -18.15 15.67 -13.27
N SER A 65 -18.80 16.18 -12.22
CA SER A 65 -18.90 17.60 -11.89
C SER A 65 -17.99 18.04 -10.74
N PHE A 66 -17.28 17.07 -10.13
CA PHE A 66 -16.47 17.31 -8.95
C PHE A 66 -15.24 18.17 -9.27
N ASN A 67 -15.03 19.22 -8.47
CA ASN A 67 -13.84 20.05 -8.51
C ASN A 67 -12.95 19.70 -7.30
N PRO A 68 -11.74 19.15 -7.51
CA PRO A 68 -10.85 18.78 -6.41
C PRO A 68 -10.61 19.88 -5.36
N LYS A 69 -10.61 21.16 -5.75
CA LYS A 69 -10.42 22.28 -4.82
C LYS A 69 -11.57 22.45 -3.82
N SER A 70 -12.80 22.04 -4.17
CA SER A 70 -13.92 22.12 -3.23
C SER A 70 -13.78 21.13 -2.08
N ALA A 71 -12.87 20.16 -2.17
CA ALA A 71 -12.57 19.23 -1.08
C ALA A 71 -11.95 19.91 0.14
N ASP A 72 -11.40 21.13 0.00
CA ASP A 72 -10.70 21.83 1.07
C ASP A 72 -11.60 22.23 2.25
N GLN A 73 -12.91 22.30 2.03
CA GLN A 73 -13.89 22.58 3.09
C GLN A 73 -14.32 21.33 3.87
N PHE A 74 -13.85 20.15 3.48
CA PHE A 74 -14.21 18.87 4.10
C PHE A 74 -13.00 18.24 4.78
N ASP A 75 -13.31 17.38 5.76
CA ASP A 75 -12.33 16.67 6.55
C ASP A 75 -11.99 15.31 5.92
N VAL A 76 -12.99 14.62 5.35
CA VAL A 76 -12.81 13.33 4.64
C VAL A 76 -13.65 13.28 3.37
N ILE A 77 -13.08 12.68 2.32
CA ILE A 77 -13.74 12.45 1.04
C ILE A 77 -14.08 10.97 0.88
N LEU A 78 -15.31 10.65 0.48
CA LEU A 78 -15.73 9.29 0.13
C LEU A 78 -15.79 9.19 -1.39
N LEU A 79 -14.79 8.59 -2.02
CA LEU A 79 -14.77 8.42 -3.47
C LEU A 79 -15.45 7.09 -3.83
N ASP A 80 -16.59 7.19 -4.53
CA ASP A 80 -17.24 6.05 -5.17
C ASP A 80 -17.01 6.09 -6.68
N TRP A 81 -16.20 5.16 -7.16
CA TRP A 81 -15.86 5.01 -8.57
C TRP A 81 -16.06 3.55 -8.97
N PRO A 82 -17.26 3.18 -9.44
CA PRO A 82 -17.63 1.80 -9.71
C PRO A 82 -16.87 1.23 -10.90
N GLN A 83 -16.88 -0.10 -11.02
CA GLN A 83 -16.37 -0.78 -12.20
C GLN A 83 -17.42 -0.76 -13.32
N SER A 84 -17.11 -0.02 -14.37
CA SER A 84 -17.86 0.03 -15.63
C SER A 84 -16.89 0.13 -16.82
N SER A 85 -17.38 -0.09 -18.04
CA SER A 85 -16.57 0.12 -19.25
C SER A 85 -16.03 1.55 -19.30
N ALA A 86 -16.88 2.54 -18.99
CA ALA A 86 -16.47 3.94 -18.89
C ALA A 86 -15.41 4.17 -17.80
N ALA A 87 -15.52 3.51 -16.65
CA ALA A 87 -14.50 3.59 -15.60
C ALA A 87 -13.16 2.99 -16.05
N ARG A 88 -13.17 1.89 -16.82
CA ARG A 88 -11.95 1.27 -17.36
C ARG A 88 -11.22 2.17 -18.35
N GLU A 89 -11.96 2.93 -19.14
CA GLU A 89 -11.40 3.90 -20.09
C GLU A 89 -10.90 5.16 -19.39
N THR A 90 -11.67 5.69 -18.43
CA THR A 90 -11.33 6.95 -17.75
C THR A 90 -10.19 6.81 -16.73
N ARG A 91 -10.02 5.64 -16.10
CA ARG A 91 -8.96 5.42 -15.10
C ARG A 91 -7.54 5.44 -15.65
N THR A 92 -7.37 5.31 -16.97
CA THR A 92 -6.07 5.43 -17.63
C THR A 92 -5.77 6.87 -18.09
N GLN A 93 -6.73 7.79 -17.92
CA GLN A 93 -6.61 9.19 -18.31
C GLN A 93 -6.23 10.05 -17.10
N GLU A 94 -7.21 10.47 -16.31
CA GLU A 94 -7.03 11.37 -15.18
C GLU A 94 -7.86 10.92 -13.98
N SER A 95 -7.33 11.19 -12.79
CA SER A 95 -8.06 10.95 -11.54
C SER A 95 -9.11 12.04 -11.32
N PRO A 96 -10.33 11.69 -10.83
CA PRO A 96 -11.32 12.68 -10.43
C PRO A 96 -10.85 13.55 -9.26
N LEU A 97 -9.82 13.12 -8.53
CA LEU A 97 -9.22 13.86 -7.42
C LEU A 97 -8.09 14.81 -7.90
N GLY A 98 -7.82 14.88 -9.21
CA GLY A 98 -6.72 15.65 -9.77
C GLY A 98 -5.34 14.98 -9.62
N PRO A 99 -4.25 15.74 -9.73
CA PRO A 99 -2.89 15.22 -9.57
C PRO A 99 -2.61 14.71 -8.16
N ARG A 100 -1.94 13.56 -8.05
CA ARG A 100 -1.62 12.90 -6.77
C ARG A 100 -0.87 13.81 -5.80
N ASP A 101 0.08 14.59 -6.29
CA ASP A 101 0.92 15.50 -5.50
C ASP A 101 0.18 16.74 -4.99
N GLN A 102 -0.99 17.05 -5.55
CA GLN A 102 -1.85 18.16 -5.14
C GLN A 102 -2.97 17.73 -4.20
N TRP A 103 -3.22 16.42 -4.07
CA TRP A 103 -4.28 15.90 -3.21
C TRP A 103 -3.80 15.65 -1.78
N SER A 104 -4.45 16.32 -0.82
CA SER A 104 -4.09 16.27 0.59
C SER A 104 -5.17 15.69 1.50
N ARG A 105 -6.39 15.52 0.99
CA ARG A 105 -7.55 15.20 1.83
C ARG A 105 -7.60 13.71 2.15
N PRO A 106 -7.77 13.33 3.43
CA PRO A 106 -8.16 11.98 3.82
C PRO A 106 -9.29 11.46 2.94
N THR A 107 -9.11 10.26 2.38
CA THR A 107 -10.06 9.72 1.39
C THR A 107 -10.33 8.24 1.65
N VAL A 108 -11.62 7.88 1.71
CA VAL A 108 -12.07 6.48 1.65
C VAL A 108 -12.40 6.14 0.20
N LEU A 109 -11.74 5.11 -0.33
CA LEU A 109 -11.95 4.57 -1.67
C LEU A 109 -12.92 3.40 -1.57
N LEU A 110 -14.16 3.62 -2.03
CA LEU A 110 -15.26 2.66 -1.87
C LEU A 110 -15.29 1.64 -3.00
N GLY A 111 -15.38 0.36 -2.64
CA GLY A 111 -15.48 -0.76 -3.57
C GLY A 111 -14.37 -0.74 -4.61
N SER A 112 -14.74 -0.56 -5.87
CA SER A 112 -13.80 -0.51 -6.99
C SER A 112 -12.96 0.77 -7.11
N ALA A 113 -13.23 1.80 -6.30
CA ALA A 113 -12.50 3.06 -6.39
C ALA A 113 -11.00 2.88 -6.09
N GLY A 114 -10.63 1.93 -5.23
CA GLY A 114 -9.22 1.60 -4.95
C GLY A 114 -8.46 1.19 -6.21
N LEU A 115 -9.04 0.32 -7.03
CA LEU A 115 -8.47 -0.06 -8.32
C LEU A 115 -8.34 1.14 -9.25
N ASN A 116 -9.44 1.87 -9.45
CA ASN A 116 -9.49 2.91 -10.48
C ASN A 116 -8.53 4.05 -10.16
N LEU A 117 -8.46 4.47 -8.90
CA LEU A 117 -7.48 5.44 -8.46
C LEU A 117 -6.05 4.89 -8.54
N ALA A 118 -5.85 3.61 -8.23
CA ALA A 118 -4.53 2.98 -8.33
C ALA A 118 -3.96 2.93 -9.75
N VAL A 119 -4.81 2.75 -10.75
CA VAL A 119 -4.38 2.86 -12.16
C VAL A 119 -3.97 4.30 -12.47
N ALA A 120 -4.77 5.29 -12.05
CA ALA A 120 -4.53 6.70 -12.36
C ALA A 120 -3.31 7.30 -11.63
N TRP A 121 -3.05 6.88 -10.40
CA TRP A 121 -2.03 7.47 -9.51
C TRP A 121 -0.82 6.59 -9.24
N GLU A 122 -0.77 5.39 -9.83
CA GLU A 122 0.26 4.39 -9.58
C GLU A 122 0.44 4.16 -8.06
N ILE A 123 -0.63 3.79 -7.35
CA ILE A 123 -0.63 3.46 -5.92
C ILE A 123 -0.97 1.97 -5.70
N HIS A 124 -0.91 1.48 -4.47
CA HIS A 124 -1.43 0.15 -4.15
C HIS A 124 -2.91 0.04 -4.55
N GLY A 125 -3.38 -1.16 -4.88
CA GLY A 125 -4.72 -1.38 -5.45
C GLY A 125 -4.72 -1.73 -6.93
N GLY A 126 -3.64 -1.41 -7.66
CA GLY A 126 -3.50 -1.62 -9.11
C GLY A 126 -3.26 -3.07 -9.54
N SER A 127 -3.34 -4.03 -8.62
CA SER A 127 -3.23 -5.46 -8.88
C SER A 127 -4.12 -6.22 -7.90
N GLY A 128 -5.03 -7.04 -8.42
CA GLY A 128 -6.09 -7.62 -7.62
C GLY A 128 -7.20 -8.22 -8.48
N CYS A 129 -8.37 -8.41 -7.89
CA CYS A 129 -9.53 -8.96 -8.60
C CYS A 129 -10.88 -8.45 -8.07
N THR A 130 -11.85 -8.33 -8.97
CA THR A 130 -13.26 -7.98 -8.69
C THR A 130 -14.06 -9.24 -8.39
N CYS A 131 -13.74 -9.91 -7.28
CA CYS A 131 -14.41 -11.15 -6.88
C CYS A 131 -14.60 -11.24 -5.37
N MET A 132 -14.51 -10.10 -4.67
CA MET A 132 -14.57 -10.10 -3.22
C MET A 132 -16.02 -10.14 -2.75
N ASP A 133 -16.33 -11.11 -1.91
CA ASP A 133 -17.64 -11.23 -1.26
C ASP A 133 -17.75 -10.27 -0.06
N PRO A 134 -18.98 -9.95 0.39
CA PRO A 134 -19.21 -9.16 1.62
C PRO A 134 -18.94 -9.96 2.91
N LEU A 135 -17.81 -10.66 2.95
CA LEU A 135 -17.35 -11.50 4.04
C LEU A 135 -15.93 -11.07 4.39
N ALA A 136 -15.76 -10.35 5.50
CA ALA A 136 -14.45 -9.92 5.97
C ALA A 136 -13.70 -11.10 6.60
N TYR A 137 -12.41 -11.21 6.30
CA TYR A 137 -11.56 -12.34 6.68
C TYR A 137 -10.18 -11.84 7.13
N GLY A 138 -9.49 -12.58 8.01
CA GLY A 138 -8.10 -12.30 8.35
C GLY A 138 -7.88 -10.95 9.06
N PHE A 139 -8.68 -10.69 10.10
CA PHE A 139 -8.57 -9.47 10.91
C PHE A 139 -7.22 -9.40 11.63
N THR A 140 -6.55 -8.27 11.52
CA THR A 140 -5.40 -7.93 12.35
C THR A 140 -5.84 -7.45 13.74
N ASP A 141 -4.87 -7.36 14.67
CA ASP A 141 -5.07 -6.69 15.95
C ASP A 141 -4.82 -5.18 15.75
N HIS A 142 -5.90 -4.44 15.49
CA HIS A 142 -5.81 -3.04 15.09
C HIS A 142 -6.96 -2.20 15.65
N GLU A 143 -6.68 -0.93 16.01
CA GLU A 143 -7.66 -0.03 16.66
C GLU A 143 -8.89 0.29 15.80
N ILE A 144 -8.77 0.16 14.47
CA ILE A 144 -9.88 0.31 13.52
C ILE A 144 -11.02 -0.69 13.77
N PHE A 145 -10.77 -1.81 14.45
CA PHE A 145 -11.80 -2.79 14.81
C PHE A 145 -12.40 -2.56 16.19
N GLU A 146 -11.88 -1.58 16.93
CA GLU A 146 -12.27 -1.30 18.31
C GLU A 146 -12.97 0.06 18.47
N GLN A 147 -12.67 1.03 17.59
CA GLN A 147 -13.17 2.40 17.70
C GLN A 147 -13.57 3.00 16.34
N PRO A 148 -14.59 3.89 16.31
CA PRO A 148 -15.48 4.25 17.41
C PRO A 148 -16.50 3.16 17.77
N TYR A 149 -16.70 2.17 16.90
CA TYR A 149 -17.60 1.05 17.17
C TYR A 149 -16.81 -0.26 17.24
N ALA A 150 -16.90 -0.98 18.36
CA ALA A 150 -16.26 -2.28 18.48
C ALA A 150 -16.90 -3.31 17.53
N ILE A 151 -16.06 -4.00 16.76
CA ILE A 151 -16.48 -5.09 15.88
C ILE A 151 -16.60 -6.37 16.69
N ASP A 152 -17.82 -6.91 16.81
CA ASP A 152 -18.06 -8.16 17.56
C ASP A 152 -17.49 -9.36 16.81
N ARG A 153 -16.30 -9.80 17.23
CA ARG A 153 -15.64 -10.99 16.68
C ARG A 153 -16.38 -12.29 17.01
N ASN A 154 -17.31 -12.30 17.96
CA ASN A 154 -18.14 -13.47 18.25
C ASN A 154 -19.25 -13.68 17.21
N ALA A 155 -19.58 -12.66 16.43
CA ALA A 155 -20.53 -12.75 15.32
C ALA A 155 -19.91 -13.42 14.06
N MET A 156 -18.63 -13.80 14.10
CA MET A 156 -17.99 -14.52 13.01
C MET A 156 -18.59 -15.91 12.83
N ILE A 157 -18.85 -16.28 11.58
CA ILE A 157 -19.36 -17.60 11.20
C ILE A 157 -18.23 -18.45 10.60
N GLN A 158 -18.39 -19.78 10.65
CA GLN A 158 -17.55 -20.70 9.90
C GLN A 158 -18.16 -20.95 8.53
N ILE A 159 -17.33 -20.87 7.50
CA ILE A 159 -17.66 -21.29 6.13
C ILE A 159 -16.63 -22.33 5.66
N PRO A 160 -16.98 -23.18 4.68
CA PRO A 160 -15.97 -23.98 3.99
C PRO A 160 -14.86 -23.08 3.45
N THR A 161 -13.62 -23.57 3.50
CA THR A 161 -12.49 -22.87 2.87
C THR A 161 -12.78 -22.73 1.38
N PRO A 162 -12.71 -21.51 0.81
CA PRO A 162 -12.89 -21.32 -0.62
C PRO A 162 -11.86 -22.13 -1.41
N GLU A 163 -12.27 -22.73 -2.53
CA GLU A 163 -11.38 -23.53 -3.40
C GLU A 163 -10.09 -22.79 -3.76
N ALA A 164 -10.18 -21.47 -4.02
CA ALA A 164 -9.03 -20.63 -4.36
C ALA A 164 -8.03 -20.44 -3.20
N PHE A 165 -8.36 -20.86 -1.98
CA PHE A 165 -7.51 -20.75 -0.80
C PHE A 165 -6.86 -22.09 -0.42
N GLU A 166 -7.27 -23.21 -1.02
CA GLU A 166 -6.82 -24.55 -0.66
C GLU A 166 -5.31 -24.77 -0.88
N ASP A 167 -4.71 -24.05 -1.84
CA ASP A 167 -3.25 -24.07 -2.07
C ASP A 167 -2.46 -23.37 -0.95
N ASP A 168 -3.12 -22.48 -0.18
CA ASP A 168 -2.50 -21.61 0.83
C ASP A 168 -2.92 -22.00 2.27
N LEU A 169 -4.01 -22.77 2.46
CA LEU A 169 -4.58 -23.13 3.75
C LEU A 169 -4.96 -24.63 3.80
N ASP A 170 -4.51 -25.33 4.84
CA ASP A 170 -4.87 -26.74 5.08
C ASP A 170 -6.22 -26.92 5.82
N ASP A 171 -6.70 -25.87 6.50
CA ASP A 171 -7.93 -25.94 7.29
C ASP A 171 -9.16 -26.06 6.36
N PRO A 172 -10.11 -26.98 6.64
CA PRO A 172 -11.29 -27.19 5.78
C PRO A 172 -12.35 -26.08 5.92
N THR A 173 -12.21 -25.22 6.94
CA THR A 173 -13.13 -24.10 7.20
C THR A 173 -12.37 -22.87 7.68
N ILE A 174 -12.86 -21.69 7.30
CA ILE A 174 -12.35 -20.41 7.79
C ILE A 174 -13.42 -19.64 8.58
N LYS A 175 -12.99 -18.77 9.49
CA LYS A 175 -13.86 -17.82 10.20
C LYS A 175 -13.94 -16.50 9.45
N VAL A 176 -15.16 -16.02 9.23
CA VAL A 176 -15.42 -14.78 8.50
C VAL A 176 -16.49 -13.96 9.21
N LEU A 177 -16.45 -12.65 9.07
CA LEU A 177 -17.50 -11.75 9.54
C LEU A 177 -18.40 -11.35 8.35
N PRO A 178 -19.68 -11.75 8.34
CA PRO A 178 -20.61 -11.27 7.33
C PRO A 178 -20.88 -9.78 7.50
N LEU A 179 -20.75 -9.02 6.41
CA LEU A 179 -21.06 -7.59 6.37
C LEU A 179 -22.48 -7.29 5.84
N VAL A 180 -23.25 -8.35 5.59
CA VAL A 180 -24.64 -8.34 5.09
C VAL A 180 -25.44 -9.44 5.78
N ASN A 181 -26.76 -9.28 5.87
CA ASN A 181 -27.62 -10.24 6.56
C ASN A 181 -27.72 -11.59 5.84
N ASN A 182 -27.93 -11.58 4.51
CA ASN A 182 -27.99 -12.80 3.70
C ASN A 182 -26.71 -12.96 2.87
N TYR A 183 -25.62 -13.40 3.49
CA TYR A 183 -24.31 -13.53 2.83
C TYR A 183 -24.27 -14.56 1.68
N LYS A 184 -25.28 -15.43 1.58
CA LYS A 184 -25.40 -16.41 0.48
C LYS A 184 -26.14 -15.85 -0.74
N ALA A 185 -26.71 -14.64 -0.65
CA ALA A 185 -27.31 -14.00 -1.81
C ALA A 185 -26.24 -13.60 -2.84
N ASN A 186 -26.67 -13.40 -4.08
CA ASN A 186 -25.80 -12.95 -5.16
C ASN A 186 -25.53 -11.45 -5.04
N TRP A 187 -24.51 -11.08 -4.27
CA TRP A 187 -24.11 -9.70 -4.06
C TRP A 187 -23.17 -9.20 -5.15
N ARG A 188 -23.18 -7.89 -5.39
CA ARG A 188 -22.16 -7.24 -6.23
C ARG A 188 -20.78 -7.47 -5.62
N SER A 189 -19.85 -8.01 -6.40
CA SER A 189 -18.49 -8.29 -5.94
C SER A 189 -17.69 -7.02 -5.73
N GLY A 190 -16.98 -6.95 -4.61
CA GLY A 190 -15.99 -5.94 -4.29
C GLY A 190 -14.64 -6.19 -4.94
N TRP A 191 -13.69 -5.32 -4.60
CA TRP A 191 -12.32 -5.37 -5.05
C TRP A 191 -11.40 -5.88 -3.94
N CYS A 192 -10.64 -6.95 -4.21
CA CYS A 192 -9.53 -7.37 -3.36
C CYS A 192 -8.20 -7.02 -4.03
N THR A 193 -7.25 -6.51 -3.25
CA THR A 193 -5.91 -6.10 -3.72
C THR A 193 -4.88 -7.15 -3.31
N TYR A 194 -3.97 -7.55 -4.21
CA TYR A 194 -2.86 -8.40 -3.81
C TYR A 194 -1.93 -7.62 -2.87
N SER A 195 -1.76 -8.16 -1.66
CA SER A 195 -1.12 -7.50 -0.52
C SER A 195 0.38 -7.77 -0.38
N SER A 196 0.98 -8.45 -1.36
CA SER A 196 2.39 -8.85 -1.28
C SER A 196 3.29 -7.65 -0.99
N GLN A 197 4.07 -7.76 0.10
CA GLN A 197 5.03 -6.75 0.58
C GLN A 197 4.43 -5.47 1.16
N PHE A 198 3.14 -5.44 1.53
CA PHE A 198 2.57 -4.29 2.23
C PHE A 198 3.38 -3.94 3.49
N GLU A 199 3.87 -4.95 4.21
CA GLU A 199 4.68 -4.82 5.42
C GLU A 199 6.01 -4.06 5.22
N LYS A 200 6.51 -4.00 3.98
CA LYS A 200 7.76 -3.30 3.66
C LYS A 200 7.56 -1.80 3.45
N HIS A 201 6.34 -1.33 3.29
CA HIS A 201 6.04 0.04 2.88
C HIS A 201 5.60 0.89 4.08
N PRO A 202 6.29 2.00 4.39
CA PRO A 202 5.99 2.84 5.56
C PRO A 202 4.58 3.39 5.61
N ASP A 203 4.09 3.79 4.46
CA ASP A 203 2.81 4.45 4.26
C ASP A 203 1.66 3.46 4.17
N VAL A 204 1.91 2.13 4.17
CA VAL A 204 0.89 1.11 3.92
C VAL A 204 0.51 0.35 5.18
N GLU A 205 -0.78 0.12 5.36
CA GLU A 205 -1.33 -0.71 6.43
C GLU A 205 -2.31 -1.74 5.87
N PHE A 206 -2.19 -2.99 6.31
CA PHE A 206 -3.17 -4.04 6.06
C PHE A 206 -4.05 -4.20 7.30
N PHE A 207 -5.38 -4.12 7.13
CA PHE A 207 -6.32 -4.30 8.24
C PHE A 207 -6.97 -5.68 8.21
N CYS A 208 -7.60 -6.02 7.08
CA CYS A 208 -8.18 -7.33 6.84
C CYS A 208 -8.33 -7.63 5.34
N GLY A 209 -8.49 -8.92 5.05
CA GLY A 209 -8.90 -9.43 3.75
C GLY A 209 -10.42 -9.50 3.59
N GLY A 210 -10.82 -10.21 2.54
CA GLY A 210 -12.19 -10.66 2.33
C GLY A 210 -12.20 -11.97 1.55
N VAL A 211 -13.28 -12.74 1.65
CA VAL A 211 -13.45 -13.96 0.85
C VAL A 211 -13.43 -13.60 -0.62
N ASN A 212 -12.62 -14.31 -1.41
CA ASN A 212 -12.38 -14.00 -2.82
C ASN A 212 -11.94 -15.25 -3.60
N HIS A 213 -11.89 -15.16 -4.92
CA HIS A 213 -11.54 -16.27 -5.81
C HIS A 213 -10.06 -16.23 -6.27
N LYS A 214 -9.13 -15.78 -5.40
CA LYS A 214 -7.71 -15.67 -5.71
C LYS A 214 -6.75 -16.21 -4.64
N THR A 215 -6.78 -15.65 -3.43
CA THR A 215 -5.85 -16.02 -2.35
C THR A 215 -6.34 -15.48 -1.01
N PRO A 216 -6.12 -16.18 0.11
CA PRO A 216 -6.47 -15.71 1.46
C PRO A 216 -5.71 -14.44 1.86
N THR A 217 -4.59 -14.15 1.21
CA THR A 217 -3.75 -12.99 1.54
C THR A 217 -4.26 -11.67 0.95
N ALA A 218 -5.20 -11.69 0.01
CA ALA A 218 -5.66 -10.48 -0.65
C ALA A 218 -6.37 -9.52 0.32
N ALA A 219 -6.01 -8.25 0.26
CA ALA A 219 -6.53 -7.20 1.13
C ALA A 219 -7.88 -6.67 0.65
N GLY A 220 -8.85 -6.65 1.56
CA GLY A 220 -10.15 -6.01 1.37
C GLY A 220 -10.21 -4.62 2.03
N LEU A 221 -9.48 -4.43 3.13
CA LEU A 221 -9.37 -3.20 3.88
C LEU A 221 -7.89 -2.88 4.13
N TRP A 222 -7.41 -1.75 3.60
CA TRP A 222 -6.01 -1.32 3.73
C TRP A 222 -5.87 0.20 3.60
N ARG A 223 -4.75 0.78 4.05
CA ARG A 223 -4.43 2.21 3.91
C ARG A 223 -3.11 2.39 3.15
N GLN A 224 -3.00 3.46 2.36
CA GLN A 224 -1.74 4.01 1.87
C GLN A 224 -1.74 5.54 2.05
N GLY A 225 -0.95 6.07 2.97
CA GLY A 225 -0.96 7.50 3.28
C GLY A 225 -2.38 7.99 3.65
N ASN A 226 -2.80 9.14 3.15
CA ASN A 226 -4.15 9.66 3.37
C ASN A 226 -5.28 8.91 2.61
N LEU A 227 -5.01 7.73 2.04
CA LEU A 227 -6.00 6.95 1.29
C LEU A 227 -6.30 5.64 2.01
N LEU A 228 -7.56 5.37 2.32
CA LEU A 228 -8.03 4.10 2.86
C LEU A 228 -8.93 3.41 1.84
N HIS A 229 -8.61 2.17 1.48
CA HIS A 229 -9.42 1.37 0.58
C HIS A 229 -10.39 0.49 1.36
N PHE A 230 -11.69 0.73 1.18
CA PHE A 230 -12.77 -0.09 1.68
C PHE A 230 -13.33 -0.90 0.50
N GLY A 231 -12.78 -2.08 0.25
CA GLY A 231 -13.00 -2.82 -0.99
C GLY A 231 -14.36 -3.49 -1.14
N PHE A 232 -15.18 -3.56 -0.08
CA PHE A 232 -16.51 -4.14 -0.15
C PHE A 232 -17.46 -3.24 -0.96
N GLN A 233 -18.26 -3.84 -1.83
CA GLN A 233 -19.04 -3.10 -2.84
C GLN A 233 -20.40 -2.62 -2.35
N GLN A 234 -20.84 -3.12 -1.21
CA GLN A 234 -22.20 -2.92 -0.69
C GLN A 234 -22.41 -1.44 -0.34
N SER A 235 -23.63 -0.93 -0.52
CA SER A 235 -24.02 0.37 0.06
C SER A 235 -24.34 0.21 1.55
N PRO A 236 -24.36 1.31 2.34
CA PRO A 236 -24.75 1.23 3.75
C PRO A 236 -26.14 0.61 3.97
N ALA A 237 -27.08 0.80 3.03
CA ALA A 237 -28.41 0.20 3.07
C ALA A 237 -28.40 -1.32 2.82
N GLU A 238 -27.41 -1.83 2.08
CA GLU A 238 -27.21 -3.26 1.83
C GLU A 238 -26.46 -3.94 3.00
N MET A 239 -25.66 -3.19 3.75
CA MET A 239 -24.86 -3.68 4.88
C MET A 239 -25.70 -3.99 6.13
N ASN A 240 -25.23 -4.98 6.91
CA ASN A 240 -25.68 -5.15 8.29
C ASN A 240 -24.91 -4.19 9.24
N ASP A 241 -25.24 -4.23 10.52
CA ASP A 241 -24.60 -3.39 11.54
C ASP A 241 -23.07 -3.51 11.57
N HIS A 242 -22.51 -4.71 11.37
CA HIS A 242 -21.06 -4.91 11.32
C HIS A 242 -20.41 -4.24 10.11
N GLY A 243 -21.02 -4.35 8.93
CA GLY A 243 -20.57 -3.65 7.72
C GLY A 243 -20.62 -2.13 7.88
N GLN A 244 -21.72 -1.63 8.44
CA GLN A 244 -21.91 -0.22 8.73
C GLN A 244 -20.88 0.31 9.75
N HIS A 245 -20.66 -0.40 10.84
CA HIS A 245 -19.64 -0.05 11.84
C HIS A 245 -18.23 -0.05 11.24
N LEU A 246 -17.88 -1.06 10.43
CA LEU A 246 -16.57 -1.12 9.79
C LEU A 246 -16.35 0.09 8.84
N LEU A 247 -17.39 0.51 8.12
CA LEU A 247 -17.35 1.72 7.30
C LEU A 247 -17.15 2.98 8.14
N LEU A 248 -17.91 3.16 9.23
CA LEU A 248 -17.77 4.32 10.12
C LEU A 248 -16.39 4.37 10.78
N ASN A 249 -15.86 3.23 11.22
CA ASN A 249 -14.50 3.13 11.75
C ASN A 249 -13.44 3.49 10.71
N SER A 250 -13.65 3.09 9.46
CA SER A 250 -12.75 3.46 8.37
C SER A 250 -12.73 4.97 8.13
N ILE A 251 -13.89 5.63 8.17
CA ILE A 251 -14.02 7.09 8.03
C ILE A 251 -13.34 7.81 9.19
N ALA A 252 -13.63 7.39 10.43
CA ALA A 252 -13.03 7.99 11.62
C ALA A 252 -11.50 7.82 11.61
N TYR A 253 -11.02 6.61 11.33
CA TYR A 253 -9.59 6.33 11.33
C TYR A 253 -8.84 7.15 10.28
N ILE A 254 -9.29 7.18 9.02
CA ILE A 254 -8.56 7.90 7.96
C ILE A 254 -8.55 9.42 8.18
N SER A 255 -9.56 9.97 8.89
CA SER A 255 -9.67 11.40 9.15
C SER A 255 -8.45 11.99 9.86
N ARG A 256 -7.69 11.15 10.56
CA ARG A 256 -6.48 11.51 11.32
C ARG A 256 -5.22 11.59 10.46
N PHE A 257 -5.28 11.42 9.14
CA PHE A 257 -4.09 11.31 8.30
C PHE A 257 -4.06 12.42 7.25
N SER A 258 -4.21 13.68 7.66
CA SER A 258 -4.16 14.83 6.75
C SER A 258 -2.73 15.22 6.36
N GLN A 259 -1.71 14.80 7.11
CA GLN A 259 -0.29 15.05 6.82
C GLN A 259 0.38 13.91 6.04
N ASP A 260 -0.12 12.68 6.13
CA ASP A 260 0.48 11.50 5.50
C ASP A 260 0.15 11.43 3.99
N ARG A 261 1.08 10.95 3.17
CA ARG A 261 0.93 10.93 1.70
C ARG A 261 1.31 9.56 1.16
N PRO A 262 0.67 9.08 0.09
CA PRO A 262 1.17 7.92 -0.64
C PRO A 262 2.60 8.21 -1.11
N ILE A 263 3.56 7.39 -0.70
CA ILE A 263 4.99 7.51 -1.04
C ILE A 263 5.30 6.58 -2.20
N VAL A 264 4.96 5.30 -2.04
CA VAL A 264 5.33 4.26 -3.01
C VAL A 264 4.58 4.44 -4.33
N VAL A 265 5.29 4.25 -5.43
CA VAL A 265 4.72 4.22 -6.78
C VAL A 265 4.61 2.77 -7.26
N ARG A 266 3.39 2.33 -7.54
CA ARG A 266 3.03 0.97 -7.98
C ARG A 266 2.24 1.05 -9.29
N PRO A 267 2.92 0.89 -10.44
CA PRO A 267 2.23 0.80 -11.73
C PRO A 267 1.23 -0.37 -11.73
N SER A 268 0.10 -0.17 -12.40
CA SER A 268 -0.96 -1.17 -12.47
C SER A 268 -0.85 -2.03 -13.72
N VAL A 269 -1.08 -3.34 -13.57
CA VAL A 269 -1.23 -4.27 -14.72
C VAL A 269 -2.44 -3.94 -15.59
N PHE A 270 -3.35 -3.11 -15.08
CA PHE A 270 -4.56 -2.68 -15.77
C PHE A 270 -4.39 -1.34 -16.51
N ALA A 271 -3.20 -0.76 -16.51
CA ALA A 271 -2.88 0.48 -17.23
C ALA A 271 -2.63 0.26 -18.74
N GLY A 272 -2.75 -0.97 -19.24
CA GLY A 272 -2.54 -1.29 -20.66
C GLY A 272 -1.07 -1.40 -21.08
N LYS A 273 -0.13 -1.29 -20.14
CA LYS A 273 1.30 -1.52 -20.34
C LYS A 273 1.79 -2.65 -19.44
N PRO A 274 2.81 -3.43 -19.84
CA PRO A 274 3.44 -4.38 -18.94
C PRO A 274 3.96 -3.66 -17.68
N VAL A 275 4.10 -4.40 -16.58
CA VAL A 275 4.64 -3.86 -15.33
C VAL A 275 5.71 -4.81 -14.84
N THR A 276 6.90 -4.27 -14.58
CA THR A 276 7.99 -5.03 -13.99
C THR A 276 7.57 -5.55 -12.61
N ARG A 277 7.63 -6.87 -12.44
CA ARG A 277 7.21 -7.61 -11.23
C ARG A 277 8.18 -7.40 -10.07
N PHE A 278 7.99 -8.10 -8.96
CA PHE A 278 9.02 -8.15 -7.91
C PHE A 278 10.21 -8.98 -8.41
N ARG A 279 11.44 -8.67 -7.96
CA ARG A 279 12.64 -9.43 -8.35
C ARG A 279 12.59 -10.90 -7.93
N SER A 280 11.84 -11.22 -6.88
CA SER A 280 11.61 -12.60 -6.41
C SER A 280 10.57 -13.39 -7.21
N THR A 281 9.77 -12.72 -8.05
CA THR A 281 8.66 -13.36 -8.78
C THR A 281 9.13 -14.46 -9.73
N PRO A 282 10.20 -14.28 -10.55
CA PRO A 282 10.65 -15.31 -11.49
C PRO A 282 10.95 -16.66 -10.82
N ALA A 283 11.78 -16.67 -9.78
CA ALA A 283 12.12 -17.90 -9.05
C ALA A 283 10.90 -18.56 -8.40
N SER A 284 10.01 -17.75 -7.81
CA SER A 284 8.78 -18.25 -7.18
C SER A 284 7.83 -18.89 -8.20
N TRP A 285 7.69 -18.29 -9.37
CA TRP A 285 6.77 -18.78 -10.40
C TRP A 285 7.31 -20.01 -11.13
N LEU A 286 8.62 -20.09 -11.38
CA LEU A 286 9.26 -21.31 -11.88
C LEU A 286 9.06 -22.48 -10.92
N ALA A 287 9.25 -22.26 -9.62
CA ALA A 287 9.07 -23.29 -8.59
C ALA A 287 7.63 -23.85 -8.50
N ARG A 288 6.64 -23.05 -8.88
CA ARG A 288 5.23 -23.49 -8.93
C ARG A 288 4.86 -24.23 -10.22
N GLY A 289 5.68 -24.15 -11.27
CA GLY A 289 5.49 -24.87 -12.53
C GLY A 289 4.25 -24.46 -13.34
N GLY A 290 3.89 -25.32 -14.30
CA GLY A 290 2.73 -25.14 -15.19
C GLY A 290 2.82 -23.90 -16.07
N ILE A 291 1.68 -23.25 -16.33
CA ILE A 291 1.59 -22.05 -17.19
C ILE A 291 2.46 -20.88 -16.72
N ARG A 292 2.90 -20.90 -15.46
CA ARG A 292 3.73 -19.84 -14.88
C ARG A 292 5.14 -19.84 -15.44
N VAL A 293 5.63 -20.99 -15.92
CA VAL A 293 6.95 -21.08 -16.58
C VAL A 293 6.96 -20.21 -17.84
N ASP A 294 5.94 -20.37 -18.69
CA ASP A 294 5.78 -19.57 -19.91
C ASP A 294 5.63 -18.07 -19.63
N TRP A 295 5.08 -17.72 -18.47
CA TRP A 295 4.94 -16.32 -18.05
C TRP A 295 6.26 -15.72 -17.62
N VAL A 296 7.13 -16.50 -16.97
CA VAL A 296 8.45 -16.02 -16.52
C VAL A 296 9.33 -15.62 -17.70
N GLU A 297 9.32 -16.39 -18.79
CA GLU A 297 10.09 -16.06 -20.00
C GLU A 297 9.66 -14.71 -20.62
N LYS A 298 8.39 -14.33 -20.45
CA LYS A 298 7.83 -13.04 -20.93
C LYS A 298 8.08 -11.88 -19.96
N MET A 299 8.71 -12.13 -18.81
CA MET A 299 9.07 -11.08 -17.85
C MET A 299 10.40 -10.43 -18.17
N PHE A 300 11.27 -11.10 -18.90
CA PHE A 300 12.64 -10.65 -19.14
C PHE A 300 12.78 -9.96 -20.50
N ASP A 301 13.71 -9.01 -20.59
CA ASP A 301 14.15 -8.51 -21.89
C ASP A 301 14.83 -9.60 -22.71
N GLU A 302 14.98 -9.37 -24.01
CA GLU A 302 15.49 -10.38 -24.94
C GLU A 302 16.85 -10.96 -24.50
N PRO A 303 17.88 -10.16 -24.16
CA PRO A 303 19.17 -10.74 -23.73
C PRO A 303 19.06 -11.62 -22.48
N THR A 304 18.32 -11.14 -21.47
CA THR A 304 18.18 -11.85 -20.20
C THR A 304 17.29 -13.09 -20.33
N GLY A 305 16.25 -13.00 -21.16
CA GLY A 305 15.33 -14.08 -21.46
C GLY A 305 16.01 -15.22 -22.23
N GLU A 306 16.88 -14.91 -23.19
CA GLU A 306 17.65 -15.93 -23.93
C GLU A 306 18.70 -16.62 -23.03
N GLU A 307 19.35 -15.89 -22.13
CA GLU A 307 20.23 -16.51 -21.11
C GLU A 307 19.43 -17.50 -20.25
N LEU A 308 18.27 -17.10 -19.73
CA LEU A 308 17.42 -17.97 -18.92
C LEU A 308 16.94 -19.21 -19.67
N LYS A 309 16.54 -19.07 -20.94
CA LYS A 309 16.07 -20.18 -21.79
C LYS A 309 17.18 -21.18 -22.11
N SER A 310 18.42 -20.70 -22.21
CA SER A 310 19.58 -21.56 -22.48
C SER A 310 19.87 -22.56 -21.36
N ILE A 311 19.33 -22.32 -20.16
CA ILE A 311 19.43 -23.23 -19.02
C ILE A 311 18.38 -24.34 -19.17
N GLU A 312 18.82 -25.58 -19.29
CA GLU A 312 17.93 -26.71 -19.59
C GLU A 312 17.01 -27.09 -18.41
N SER A 313 17.55 -27.14 -17.19
CA SER A 313 16.80 -27.58 -16.01
C SER A 313 16.00 -26.43 -15.39
N ILE A 314 14.74 -26.70 -15.02
CA ILE A 314 13.91 -25.74 -14.25
C ILE A 314 14.56 -25.43 -12.89
N ASP A 315 15.17 -26.40 -12.23
CA ASP A 315 15.84 -26.17 -10.95
C ASP A 315 17.05 -25.23 -11.10
N ASP A 316 17.81 -25.39 -12.18
CA ASP A 316 18.93 -24.50 -12.49
C ASP A 316 18.44 -23.10 -12.87
N ARG A 317 17.31 -22.98 -13.59
CA ARG A 317 16.67 -21.68 -13.86
C ARG A 317 16.21 -20.99 -12.58
N ILE A 318 15.65 -21.74 -11.62
CA ILE A 318 15.26 -21.21 -10.30
C ILE A 318 16.51 -20.70 -9.58
N GLN A 319 17.59 -21.49 -9.57
CA GLN A 319 18.83 -21.11 -8.91
C GLN A 319 19.49 -19.89 -9.55
N TRP A 320 19.53 -19.84 -10.89
CA TRP A 320 20.01 -18.68 -11.63
C TRP A 320 19.18 -17.42 -11.32
N CYS A 321 17.85 -17.54 -11.26
CA CYS A 321 16.99 -16.41 -10.88
C CYS A 321 17.32 -15.92 -9.47
N LYS A 322 17.53 -16.82 -8.50
CA LYS A 322 17.90 -16.47 -7.12
C LYS A 322 19.26 -15.78 -7.04
N GLN A 323 20.25 -16.27 -7.81
CA GLN A 323 21.60 -15.70 -7.84
C GLN A 323 21.63 -14.31 -8.48
N ASN A 324 20.87 -14.11 -9.56
CA ASN A 324 20.81 -12.83 -10.26
C ASN A 324 19.77 -11.86 -9.68
N GLN A 325 18.95 -12.29 -8.72
CA GLN A 325 17.81 -11.53 -8.19
C GLN A 325 18.19 -10.09 -7.81
N ARG A 326 19.33 -9.90 -7.15
CA ARG A 326 19.75 -8.57 -6.67
C ARG A 326 20.11 -7.60 -7.79
N PHE A 327 20.44 -8.11 -8.98
CA PHE A 327 20.85 -7.35 -10.16
C PHE A 327 19.71 -7.10 -11.15
N PHE A 328 18.53 -7.65 -10.89
CA PHE A 328 17.38 -7.40 -11.74
C PHE A 328 16.95 -5.94 -11.67
N PHE A 329 16.67 -5.34 -12.82
CA PHE A 329 16.18 -3.96 -12.94
C PHE A 329 15.07 -3.84 -13.97
N PRO A 330 14.23 -2.78 -13.90
CA PRO A 330 13.23 -2.49 -14.92
C PRO A 330 13.94 -1.99 -16.18
N SER A 331 14.00 -2.83 -17.21
CA SER A 331 14.50 -2.44 -18.52
C SER A 331 13.37 -1.85 -19.38
N ASP A 332 13.69 -1.49 -20.62
CA ASP A 332 12.72 -0.90 -21.54
C ASP A 332 11.51 -1.82 -21.75
N GLY A 333 10.34 -1.21 -21.99
CA GLY A 333 9.10 -1.97 -22.17
C GLY A 333 8.52 -2.59 -20.90
N HIS A 334 9.05 -2.23 -19.72
CA HIS A 334 8.65 -2.76 -18.41
C HIS A 334 8.96 -4.25 -18.23
N LEU A 335 10.00 -4.72 -18.91
CA LEU A 335 10.59 -6.04 -18.70
C LEU A 335 11.66 -5.96 -17.61
N MET A 336 12.18 -7.12 -17.23
CA MET A 336 13.26 -7.28 -16.28
C MET A 336 14.55 -7.55 -17.07
N GLY A 337 15.58 -6.76 -16.79
CA GLY A 337 16.93 -6.98 -17.31
C GLY A 337 17.92 -7.24 -16.20
N ILE A 338 19.17 -7.49 -16.57
CA ILE A 338 20.31 -7.52 -15.65
C ILE A 338 21.07 -6.20 -15.70
N ASP A 339 21.17 -5.53 -14.56
CA ASP A 339 21.94 -4.30 -14.45
C ASP A 339 23.43 -4.60 -14.32
N GLN A 340 24.18 -4.30 -15.39
CA GLN A 340 25.62 -4.51 -15.44
C GLN A 340 26.38 -3.59 -14.46
N ASP A 341 25.83 -2.42 -14.12
CA ASP A 341 26.45 -1.51 -13.17
C ASP A 341 26.38 -2.09 -11.75
N LEU A 342 25.24 -2.69 -11.37
CA LEU A 342 25.10 -3.40 -10.09
C LEU A 342 25.96 -4.67 -10.06
N LYS A 343 26.00 -5.45 -11.16
CA LYS A 343 26.90 -6.61 -11.26
C LYS A 343 28.37 -6.25 -11.09
N ALA A 344 28.81 -5.13 -11.67
CA ALA A 344 30.20 -4.69 -11.60
C ALA A 344 30.66 -4.33 -10.18
N ILE A 345 29.74 -3.98 -9.28
CA ILE A 345 30.01 -3.69 -7.86
C ILE A 345 29.56 -4.83 -6.92
N ASP A 346 29.00 -5.91 -7.46
CA ASP A 346 28.46 -7.08 -6.74
C ASP A 346 27.48 -6.73 -5.59
N VAL A 347 26.68 -5.68 -5.78
CA VAL A 347 25.71 -5.20 -4.78
C VAL A 347 24.38 -4.89 -5.45
N GLY A 348 23.27 -5.25 -4.81
CA GLY A 348 21.92 -4.86 -5.21
C GLY A 348 21.63 -3.41 -4.80
N PHE A 349 20.71 -2.75 -5.50
CA PHE A 349 20.40 -1.35 -5.19
C PHE A 349 19.82 -1.15 -3.78
N ASP A 350 19.16 -2.16 -3.24
CA ASP A 350 18.52 -2.17 -1.92
C ASP A 350 19.37 -2.82 -0.82
N ASP A 351 20.60 -3.22 -1.13
CA ASP A 351 21.53 -3.74 -0.13
C ASP A 351 22.02 -2.61 0.81
N PRO A 352 22.27 -2.89 2.11
CA PRO A 352 22.76 -1.89 3.07
C PRO A 352 24.06 -1.20 2.62
N ASP A 353 24.92 -1.91 1.90
CA ASP A 353 26.22 -1.43 1.45
C ASP A 353 26.15 -0.57 0.16
N PHE A 354 24.98 -0.49 -0.48
CA PHE A 354 24.80 0.22 -1.76
C PHE A 354 25.32 1.65 -1.72
N PHE A 355 24.87 2.44 -0.74
CA PHE A 355 25.30 3.84 -0.63
C PHE A 355 26.79 3.97 -0.30
N GLN A 356 27.31 3.13 0.59
CA GLN A 356 28.73 3.17 0.95
C GLN A 356 29.63 2.96 -0.29
N ILE A 357 29.33 1.95 -1.10
CA ILE A 357 30.10 1.61 -2.30
C ILE A 357 29.95 2.70 -3.37
N VAL A 358 28.71 3.09 -3.67
CA VAL A 358 28.42 4.03 -4.76
C VAL A 358 28.97 5.43 -4.46
N LEU A 359 28.90 5.90 -3.21
CA LEU A 359 29.44 7.20 -2.82
C LEU A 359 30.97 7.20 -2.76
N ALA A 360 31.59 6.07 -2.39
CA ALA A 360 33.04 5.90 -2.47
C ALA A 360 33.53 5.96 -3.94
N ASP A 361 32.85 5.26 -4.85
CA ASP A 361 33.14 5.29 -6.29
C ASP A 361 32.97 6.70 -6.87
N LEU A 362 31.94 7.42 -6.46
CA LEU A 362 31.70 8.81 -6.88
C LEU A 362 32.80 9.78 -6.39
N SER A 363 33.34 9.53 -5.19
CA SER A 363 34.39 10.34 -4.57
C SER A 363 35.81 9.99 -5.06
N GLY A 364 35.98 8.83 -5.71
CA GLY A 364 37.28 8.26 -6.05
C GLY A 364 38.06 9.01 -7.15
N THR A 365 39.01 8.33 -7.79
CA THR A 365 39.80 8.89 -8.91
C THR A 365 39.51 8.21 -10.25
N SER A 366 38.92 7.01 -10.25
CA SER A 366 38.55 6.28 -11.48
C SER A 366 37.38 6.96 -12.18
N ALA A 367 37.61 7.43 -13.41
CA ALA A 367 36.57 8.06 -14.23
C ALA A 367 35.42 7.09 -14.56
N GLU A 368 35.72 5.81 -14.75
CA GLU A 368 34.74 4.76 -15.00
C GLU A 368 33.86 4.51 -13.77
N ALA A 369 34.47 4.37 -12.60
CA ALA A 369 33.75 4.16 -11.34
C ALA A 369 32.82 5.34 -11.02
N LYS A 370 33.30 6.58 -11.21
CA LYS A 370 32.47 7.79 -11.07
C LYS A 370 31.27 7.79 -12.00
N SER A 371 31.51 7.47 -13.28
CA SER A 371 30.46 7.43 -14.29
C SER A 371 29.42 6.36 -13.96
N ARG A 372 29.85 5.18 -13.49
CA ARG A 372 28.97 4.11 -13.00
C ARG A 372 28.16 4.56 -11.79
N ALA A 373 28.80 5.13 -10.77
CA ALA A 373 28.13 5.64 -9.59
C ALA A 373 27.06 6.69 -9.91
N ALA A 374 27.37 7.64 -10.80
CA ALA A 374 26.40 8.65 -11.24
C ALA A 374 25.19 8.03 -11.96
N ARG A 375 25.40 6.98 -12.78
CA ARG A 375 24.29 6.23 -13.41
C ARG A 375 23.43 5.51 -12.38
N LEU A 376 24.05 4.83 -11.41
CA LEU A 376 23.34 4.10 -10.34
C LEU A 376 22.51 5.06 -9.48
N LEU A 377 23.08 6.18 -9.05
CA LEU A 377 22.34 7.20 -8.27
C LEU A 377 21.18 7.79 -9.07
N LYS A 378 21.39 8.11 -10.35
CA LYS A 378 20.32 8.58 -11.24
C LYS A 378 19.18 7.57 -11.38
N ARG A 379 19.51 6.28 -11.50
CA ARG A 379 18.56 5.19 -11.72
C ARG A 379 17.77 4.86 -10.45
N TYR A 380 18.48 4.68 -9.33
CA TYR A 380 17.92 4.12 -8.11
C TYR A 380 17.58 5.15 -7.04
N VAL A 381 18.13 6.37 -7.09
CA VAL A 381 17.94 7.39 -6.05
C VAL A 381 17.45 8.72 -6.66
N PRO A 382 16.32 8.73 -7.39
CA PRO A 382 15.81 9.95 -8.03
C PRO A 382 15.33 11.01 -7.01
N CYS A 383 15.19 10.66 -5.73
CA CYS A 383 14.91 11.58 -4.63
C CYS A 383 16.14 12.33 -4.11
N GLY A 384 17.34 11.99 -4.59
CA GLY A 384 18.59 12.63 -4.19
C GLY A 384 18.93 13.91 -4.96
N PRO A 385 20.14 14.47 -4.75
CA PRO A 385 20.60 15.72 -5.36
C PRO A 385 20.66 15.74 -6.90
N GLY A 386 20.58 14.57 -7.54
CA GLY A 386 20.60 14.42 -8.99
C GLY A 386 21.98 14.08 -9.58
N PRO A 387 22.02 13.80 -10.89
CA PRO A 387 23.20 13.24 -11.56
C PRO A 387 24.39 14.22 -11.67
N ASP A 388 24.13 15.52 -11.63
CA ASP A 388 25.17 16.56 -11.78
C ASP A 388 25.74 17.04 -10.44
N ALA A 389 25.25 16.49 -9.32
CA ALA A 389 25.71 16.86 -7.99
C ALA A 389 27.08 16.25 -7.66
N THR A 390 27.88 16.97 -6.88
CA THR A 390 29.19 16.53 -6.43
C THR A 390 29.08 15.41 -5.39
N ALA A 391 30.17 14.66 -5.21
CA ALA A 391 30.23 13.65 -4.17
C ALA A 391 29.95 14.23 -2.77
N ASP A 392 30.44 15.43 -2.46
CA ASP A 392 30.17 16.11 -1.19
C ASP A 392 28.70 16.50 -1.00
N GLN A 393 27.97 16.79 -2.09
CA GLN A 393 26.53 17.03 -2.02
C GLN A 393 25.77 15.73 -1.74
N TRP A 394 26.18 14.64 -2.37
CA TRP A 394 25.60 13.32 -2.14
C TRP A 394 25.88 12.76 -0.75
N ASN A 395 27.11 12.87 -0.24
CA ASN A 395 27.48 12.43 1.11
C ASN A 395 26.65 13.17 2.17
N ARG A 396 26.58 14.51 2.09
CA ARG A 396 25.75 15.31 3.01
C ARG A 396 24.27 14.93 2.93
N TRP A 397 23.76 14.74 1.72
CA TRP A 397 22.37 14.31 1.55
C TRP A 397 22.13 12.94 2.18
N TYR A 398 23.04 11.98 2.00
CA TYR A 398 22.87 10.66 2.59
C TYR A 398 22.93 10.71 4.11
N ASP A 399 23.89 11.43 4.69
CA ASP A 399 24.00 11.64 6.15
C ASP A 399 22.70 12.24 6.75
N ASP A 400 22.07 13.17 6.03
CA ASP A 400 20.83 13.83 6.46
C ASP A 400 19.57 12.95 6.30
N HIS A 401 19.60 11.97 5.39
CA HIS A 401 18.39 11.24 4.95
C HIS A 401 18.39 9.74 5.24
N GLN A 402 19.53 9.12 5.55
CA GLN A 402 19.67 7.67 5.72
C GLN A 402 18.60 7.02 6.64
N PRO A 403 18.20 7.61 7.78
CA PRO A 403 17.13 7.05 8.62
C PRO A 403 15.73 7.06 8.00
N TYR A 404 15.53 7.86 6.95
CA TYR A 404 14.23 8.08 6.29
C TYR A 404 14.13 7.41 4.91
N LEU A 405 15.22 6.78 4.46
CA LEU A 405 15.30 6.11 3.16
C LEU A 405 14.79 4.67 3.25
N PHE A 406 14.07 4.24 2.21
CA PHE A 406 13.69 2.85 2.03
C PHE A 406 13.62 2.48 0.54
N ALA A 407 13.98 1.25 0.22
CA ALA A 407 14.01 0.74 -1.14
C ALA A 407 12.74 -0.06 -1.48
N VAL A 408 12.29 0.03 -2.73
CA VAL A 408 11.15 -0.74 -3.23
C VAL A 408 11.49 -1.33 -4.57
N ASP A 409 11.39 -2.67 -4.69
CA ASP A 409 11.68 -3.43 -5.91
C ASP A 409 10.43 -3.77 -6.73
N THR A 410 9.49 -2.81 -6.79
CA THR A 410 8.31 -2.92 -7.63
C THR A 410 8.04 -1.69 -8.46
N GLY A 411 7.57 -1.92 -9.69
CA GLY A 411 7.44 -0.87 -10.68
C GLY A 411 8.81 -0.36 -11.10
N LYS A 412 9.28 0.73 -10.48
CA LYS A 412 10.45 1.49 -10.94
C LYS A 412 11.77 1.14 -10.24
N TYR A 413 11.74 0.27 -9.23
CA TYR A 413 12.91 -0.22 -8.47
C TYR A 413 13.83 0.91 -8.01
N ARG A 414 13.51 1.51 -6.86
CA ARG A 414 14.21 2.72 -6.41
C ARG A 414 14.04 2.96 -4.92
N TRP A 415 14.89 3.83 -4.41
CA TRP A 415 14.81 4.44 -3.09
C TRP A 415 13.78 5.58 -3.08
N TYR A 416 13.10 5.68 -1.96
CA TYR A 416 12.17 6.76 -1.62
C TYR A 416 12.59 7.39 -0.29
N ILE A 417 12.23 8.66 -0.10
CA ILE A 417 12.30 9.33 1.19
C ILE A 417 10.90 9.32 1.80
N ASP A 418 10.80 8.93 3.07
CA ASP A 418 9.60 9.16 3.88
C ASP A 418 9.65 10.59 4.45
N GLU A 419 9.00 11.51 3.76
CA GLU A 419 8.99 12.93 4.14
C GLU A 419 8.33 13.16 5.51
N LEU A 420 7.32 12.37 5.87
CA LEU A 420 6.65 12.49 7.17
C LEU A 420 7.61 12.08 8.29
N ALA A 421 8.30 10.95 8.11
CA ALA A 421 9.34 10.47 9.03
C ALA A 421 10.45 11.51 9.22
N ARG A 422 10.92 12.12 8.11
CA ARG A 422 11.92 13.19 8.13
C ARG A 422 11.44 14.43 8.89
N GLN A 423 10.21 14.90 8.61
CA GLN A 423 9.62 16.05 9.30
C GLN A 423 9.48 15.81 10.80
N ARG A 424 9.12 14.59 11.19
CA ARG A 424 8.97 14.16 12.59
C ARG A 424 10.27 13.68 13.24
N LYS A 425 11.39 13.70 12.51
CA LYS A 425 12.71 13.19 12.97
C LYS A 425 12.64 11.80 13.59
N THR A 426 11.77 10.95 13.03
CA THR A 426 11.57 9.56 13.48
C THR A 426 11.97 8.67 12.32
N PRO A 427 12.87 7.68 12.48
CA PRO A 427 13.28 6.81 11.38
C PRO A 427 12.07 6.13 10.72
N SER A 428 12.12 5.94 9.40
CA SER A 428 10.99 5.39 8.64
C SER A 428 10.49 4.10 9.25
N GLU A 429 11.37 3.15 9.57
CA GLU A 429 11.03 1.86 10.20
C GLU A 429 10.22 1.98 11.50
N ASN A 430 10.36 3.08 12.24
CA ASN A 430 9.70 3.32 13.52
C ASN A 430 8.41 4.15 13.38
N LEU A 431 8.10 4.65 12.18
CA LEU A 431 6.89 5.43 11.90
C LEU A 431 5.94 4.63 10.99
N ARG A 432 5.14 3.77 11.63
CA ARG A 432 4.17 2.86 10.98
C ARG A 432 2.79 2.99 11.62
N GLY A 433 1.75 2.57 10.90
CA GLY A 433 0.45 2.38 11.53
C GLY A 433 -0.18 3.69 12.04
N PRO A 434 -0.90 3.59 13.17
CA PRO A 434 -1.44 4.74 13.90
C PRO A 434 -0.42 5.83 14.28
N LEU A 435 0.88 5.51 14.36
CA LEU A 435 1.92 6.51 14.67
C LEU A 435 2.08 7.56 13.56
N ARG A 436 1.58 7.26 12.35
CA ARG A 436 1.57 8.19 11.21
C ARG A 436 0.40 9.17 11.23
N ALA A 437 -0.57 8.97 12.13
CA ALA A 437 -1.66 9.93 12.33
C ALA A 437 -1.09 11.32 12.66
N ASP A 438 -1.88 12.35 12.38
CA ASP A 438 -1.58 13.75 12.63
C ASP A 438 -1.22 13.94 14.12
N GLN A 439 -0.22 14.76 14.36
CA GLN A 439 0.21 15.16 15.69
C GLN A 439 -0.07 16.65 15.82
N ASP A 440 -0.63 17.05 16.96
CA ASP A 440 -0.84 18.46 17.34
C ASP A 440 0.48 19.22 17.54
#